data_AF-A0A7V4XQP1-F1
#
_entry.id   AF-A0A7V4XQP1-F1
#
_cell.length_a   1.000
_cell.length_b   1.000
_cell.length_c   1.000
_cell.angle_alpha   90.00
_cell.angle_beta   90.00
_cell.angle_gamma   90.00
#
_symmetry.space_group_name_H-M   'P 1'
#
loop_
_entity.id
_entity.type
_entity.pdbx_description
1 polymer ?
#
loop_
_entity_poly.entity_id
_entity_poly.type
_entity_poly.pdbx_seq_one_letter_code
_entity_poly.pdbx_strand_id
1 'polypeptide(L)'
;MEQKLVAAWNKFGYEQARKALEDVRLDLERINPSAARSLAEWLEETLTLHRLGCPEKLRKTLFSTNLIESAFPVVEEKCGRAKKWQGGDMKLRWVASGLLFAEEQFRKVTRLPGNSASGGRAWKAGNGYGRSPSKARYCMAAGGDLQR
;
A
#
# COMPACT_ATOMS: atom_id res chain seq x y z
N MET A 1 -10.50 -22.40 6.74
CA MET A 1 -11.01 -21.12 7.27
C MET A 1 -10.55 -19.94 6.42
N GLU A 2 -9.25 -19.82 6.18
CA GLU A 2 -8.64 -18.77 5.34
C GLU A 2 -9.30 -18.59 3.96
N GLN A 3 -9.55 -19.67 3.22
CA GLN A 3 -10.23 -19.59 1.92
C GLN A 3 -11.64 -18.98 2.01
N LYS A 4 -12.38 -19.21 3.10
CA LYS A 4 -13.71 -18.61 3.32
C LYS A 4 -13.61 -17.12 3.59
N LEU A 5 -12.61 -16.68 4.36
CA LEU A 5 -12.30 -15.26 4.60
C LEU A 5 -11.95 -14.55 3.29
N VAL A 6 -11.04 -15.12 2.50
CA VAL A 6 -10.65 -14.58 1.18
C VAL A 6 -11.86 -14.50 0.25
N ALA A 7 -12.74 -15.49 0.26
CA ALA A 7 -13.97 -15.46 -0.53
C ALA A 7 -14.93 -14.35 -0.07
N ALA A 8 -15.05 -14.11 1.24
CA ALA A 8 -15.88 -13.05 1.80
C ALA A 8 -15.36 -11.65 1.42
N TRP A 9 -14.05 -11.40 1.53
CA TRP A 9 -13.43 -10.12 1.15
C TRP A 9 -13.42 -9.84 -0.36
N ASN A 10 -13.60 -10.87 -1.19
CA ASN A 10 -13.73 -10.69 -2.64
C ASN A 10 -15.17 -10.41 -3.09
N LYS A 11 -16.18 -10.46 -2.21
CA LYS A 11 -17.58 -10.18 -2.57
C LYS A 11 -17.76 -8.73 -3.06
N PHE A 12 -18.80 -8.53 -3.86
CA PHE A 12 -19.15 -7.21 -4.37
C PHE A 12 -20.22 -6.57 -3.47
N GLY A 13 -19.96 -5.35 -3.02
CA GLY A 13 -20.88 -4.59 -2.18
C GLY A 13 -20.72 -4.91 -0.68
N TYR A 14 -21.01 -3.89 0.14
CA TYR A 14 -20.86 -3.94 1.59
C TYR A 14 -21.74 -5.02 2.24
N GLU A 15 -23.03 -5.04 1.91
CA GLU A 15 -24.00 -5.98 2.53
C GLU A 15 -23.66 -7.45 2.28
N GLN A 16 -23.23 -7.78 1.06
CA GLN A 16 -22.87 -9.16 0.71
C GLN A 16 -21.58 -9.61 1.40
N ALA A 17 -20.58 -8.72 1.47
CA ALA A 17 -19.33 -8.98 2.16
C ALA A 17 -19.53 -9.10 3.68
N ARG A 18 -20.38 -8.23 4.27
CA ARG A 18 -20.74 -8.27 5.69
C ARG A 18 -21.39 -9.59 6.06
N LYS A 19 -22.43 -10.00 5.33
CA LYS A 19 -23.12 -11.26 5.58
C LYS A 19 -22.17 -12.46 5.50
N ALA A 20 -21.31 -12.49 4.48
CA ALA A 20 -20.32 -13.55 4.32
C ALA A 20 -19.28 -13.58 5.47
N LEU A 21 -18.88 -12.43 6.01
CA LEU A 21 -17.98 -12.35 7.17
C LEU A 21 -18.69 -12.76 8.47
N GLU A 22 -19.97 -12.45 8.64
CA GLU A 22 -20.78 -12.90 9.77
C GLU A 22 -20.95 -14.43 9.77
N ASP A 23 -21.17 -15.04 8.60
CA ASP A 23 -21.21 -16.50 8.45
C ASP A 23 -19.86 -17.14 8.85
N VAL A 24 -18.75 -16.54 8.43
CA VAL A 24 -17.40 -16.98 8.82
C VAL A 24 -17.15 -16.82 10.33
N ARG A 25 -17.69 -15.75 10.93
CA ARG A 25 -17.61 -15.52 12.37
C ARG A 25 -18.32 -16.63 13.16
N LEU A 26 -19.51 -17.05 12.72
CA LEU A 26 -20.26 -18.15 13.34
C LEU A 26 -19.53 -19.48 13.21
N ASP A 27 -18.91 -19.73 12.05
CA ASP A 27 -18.05 -20.91 11.87
C ASP A 27 -16.81 -20.87 12.77
N LEU A 28 -16.19 -19.70 12.93
CA LEU A 28 -15.05 -19.48 13.83
C LEU A 28 -15.44 -19.66 15.29
N GLU A 29 -16.64 -19.24 15.69
CA GLU A 29 -17.11 -19.34 17.08
C GLU A 29 -17.15 -20.79 17.57
N ARG A 30 -17.40 -21.75 16.67
CA ARG A 30 -17.36 -23.20 16.95
C ARG A 30 -15.94 -23.78 17.07
N ILE A 31 -14.94 -23.14 16.47
CA ILE A 31 -13.57 -23.65 16.38
C ILE A 31 -12.64 -22.93 17.35
N ASN A 32 -12.72 -21.59 17.38
CA ASN A 32 -11.93 -20.71 18.23
C ASN A 32 -12.72 -19.42 18.53
N PRO A 33 -13.31 -19.30 19.73
CA PRO A 33 -14.10 -18.13 20.12
C PRO A 33 -13.25 -16.85 20.24
N SER A 34 -11.95 -16.96 20.52
CA SER A 34 -11.05 -15.79 20.54
C SER A 34 -10.88 -15.20 19.15
N ALA A 35 -10.70 -16.06 18.13
CA ALA A 35 -10.57 -15.61 16.74
C ALA A 35 -11.88 -15.00 16.22
N ALA A 36 -13.03 -15.54 16.62
CA ALA A 36 -14.34 -14.97 16.30
C ALA A 36 -14.53 -13.56 16.90
N ARG A 37 -14.07 -13.34 18.14
CA ARG A 37 -14.09 -12.02 18.77
C ARG A 37 -13.20 -11.01 18.05
N SER A 38 -11.96 -11.40 17.73
CA SER A 38 -11.08 -10.55 16.94
C SER A 38 -11.68 -10.22 15.58
N LEU A 39 -12.27 -11.19 14.89
CA LEU A 39 -12.93 -10.90 13.61
C LEU A 39 -14.09 -9.91 13.76
N ALA A 40 -14.87 -10.00 14.84
CA ALA A 40 -15.97 -9.07 15.12
C ALA A 40 -15.48 -7.64 15.41
N GLU A 41 -14.36 -7.50 16.12
CA GLU A 41 -13.74 -6.20 16.42
C GLU A 41 -13.28 -5.48 15.14
N TRP A 42 -12.74 -6.21 14.15
CA TRP A 42 -12.17 -5.65 12.92
C TRP A 42 -13.10 -5.67 11.70
N LEU A 43 -14.37 -6.07 11.90
CA LEU A 43 -15.31 -6.34 10.81
C LEU A 43 -15.63 -5.06 10.03
N GLU A 44 -15.80 -3.95 10.72
CA GLU A 44 -16.15 -2.66 10.12
C GLU A 44 -14.97 -2.03 9.37
N GLU A 45 -13.77 -2.12 9.93
CA GLU A 45 -12.53 -1.63 9.34
C GLU A 45 -12.23 -2.34 8.03
N THR A 46 -12.34 -3.68 8.01
CA THR A 46 -12.09 -4.48 6.79
C THR A 46 -13.14 -4.24 5.70
N LEU A 47 -14.36 -3.86 6.07
CA LEU A 47 -15.43 -3.50 5.13
C LEU A 47 -15.35 -2.06 4.60
N THR A 48 -14.45 -1.24 5.11
CA THR A 48 -14.26 0.16 4.63
C THR A 48 -13.95 0.20 3.13
N LEU A 49 -13.15 -0.75 2.61
CA LEU A 49 -12.87 -0.85 1.18
C LEU A 49 -14.13 -1.11 0.34
N HIS A 50 -15.11 -1.83 0.89
CA HIS A 50 -16.39 -2.09 0.23
C HIS A 50 -17.29 -0.86 0.27
N ARG A 51 -17.29 -0.10 1.37
CA ARG A 51 -18.01 1.19 1.50
C ARG A 51 -17.52 2.23 0.51
N LEU A 52 -16.20 2.29 0.29
CA LEU A 52 -15.58 3.20 -0.67
C LEU A 52 -15.81 2.79 -2.14
N GLY A 53 -16.52 1.68 -2.39
CA GLY A 53 -16.76 1.19 -3.75
C GLY A 53 -15.47 0.77 -4.46
N CYS A 54 -14.44 0.40 -3.69
CA CYS A 54 -13.12 0.07 -4.22
C CYS A 54 -13.24 -1.11 -5.19
N PRO A 55 -12.74 -1.02 -6.43
CA PRO A 55 -12.82 -2.11 -7.40
C PRO A 55 -12.05 -3.36 -6.95
N GLU A 56 -12.48 -4.54 -7.42
CA GLU A 56 -11.87 -5.82 -7.04
C GLU A 56 -10.35 -5.87 -7.25
N LYS A 57 -9.83 -5.33 -8.37
CA LYS A 57 -8.38 -5.30 -8.63
C LYS A 57 -7.61 -4.53 -7.56
N LEU A 58 -8.14 -3.40 -7.12
CA LEU A 58 -7.51 -2.57 -6.09
C LEU A 58 -7.64 -3.23 -4.71
N ARG A 59 -8.80 -3.84 -4.39
CA ARG A 59 -8.97 -4.64 -3.18
C ARG A 59 -7.97 -5.79 -3.10
N LYS A 60 -7.73 -6.52 -4.19
CA LYS A 60 -6.71 -7.60 -4.25
C LYS A 60 -5.31 -7.10 -3.98
N THR A 61 -4.94 -5.93 -4.50
CA THR A 61 -3.62 -5.34 -4.24
C THR A 61 -3.48 -4.92 -2.78
N LEU A 62 -4.48 -4.23 -2.22
CA LEU A 62 -4.49 -3.76 -0.84
C LEU A 62 -4.63 -4.87 0.20
N PHE A 63 -5.23 -5.99 -0.18
CA PHE A 63 -5.35 -7.18 0.67
C PHE A 63 -3.98 -7.83 0.94
N SER A 64 -3.04 -7.70 0.01
CA SER A 64 -1.69 -8.23 0.18
C SER A 64 -0.77 -7.24 0.89
N THR A 65 0.11 -7.73 1.74
CA THR A 65 1.21 -6.92 2.28
C THR A 65 2.35 -6.73 1.29
N ASN A 66 2.28 -7.32 0.08
CA ASN A 66 3.33 -7.26 -0.95
C ASN A 66 3.85 -5.84 -1.22
N LEU A 67 2.99 -4.82 -1.13
CA LEU A 67 3.39 -3.42 -1.31
C LEU A 67 4.39 -2.96 -0.25
N ILE A 68 4.16 -3.30 1.02
CA ILE A 68 5.06 -2.93 2.13
C ILE A 68 6.28 -3.86 2.19
N GLU A 69 6.08 -5.16 1.97
CA GLU A 69 7.15 -6.16 2.03
C GLU A 69 8.18 -5.97 0.91
N SER A 70 7.78 -5.47 -0.25
CA SER A 70 8.71 -5.17 -1.35
C SER A 70 9.45 -3.84 -1.16
N ALA A 71 8.91 -2.91 -0.36
CA ALA A 71 9.49 -1.60 -0.13
C ALA A 71 10.58 -1.63 0.96
N PHE A 72 10.33 -2.32 2.06
CA PHE A 72 11.20 -2.27 3.24
C PHE A 72 12.61 -2.84 3.03
N PRO A 73 12.82 -3.97 2.35
CA PRO A 73 14.16 -4.49 2.09
C PRO A 73 15.03 -3.50 1.31
N VAL A 74 14.44 -2.77 0.37
CA VAL A 74 15.15 -1.72 -0.39
C VAL A 74 15.55 -0.59 0.54
N VAL A 75 14.65 -0.13 1.41
CA VAL A 75 14.94 0.92 2.39
C VAL A 75 16.04 0.48 3.36
N GLU A 76 15.97 -0.74 3.87
CA GLU A 76 16.98 -1.34 4.76
C GLU A 76 18.34 -1.41 4.08
N GLU A 77 18.40 -1.85 2.82
CA GLU A 77 19.64 -1.93 2.03
C GLU A 77 20.26 -0.55 1.79
N LYS A 78 19.45 0.50 1.65
CA LYS A 78 19.94 1.88 1.48
C LYS A 78 20.36 2.50 2.80
N CYS A 79 19.56 2.33 3.86
CA CYS A 79 19.88 2.83 5.18
C CYS A 79 21.11 2.11 5.78
N GLY A 80 21.28 0.81 5.57
CA GLY A 80 22.42 0.04 6.04
C GLY A 80 23.78 0.49 5.46
N ARG A 81 23.78 1.25 4.36
CA ARG A 81 25.00 1.85 3.80
C ARG A 81 25.43 3.14 4.49
N ALA A 82 24.52 3.81 5.22
CA ALA A 82 24.83 5.02 5.95
C ALA A 82 25.58 4.66 7.25
N LYS A 83 26.86 5.05 7.33
CA LYS A 83 27.75 4.70 8.45
C LYS A 83 27.82 5.75 9.55
N LYS A 84 27.45 7.01 9.25
CA LYS A 84 27.52 8.14 10.17
C LYS A 84 26.15 8.78 10.26
N TRP A 85 25.41 8.50 11.33
CA TRP A 85 24.07 9.06 11.56
C TRP A 85 24.16 10.28 12.47
N GLN A 86 23.53 11.40 12.11
CA GLN A 86 23.47 12.61 12.93
C GLN A 86 22.02 13.07 13.08
N GLY A 87 21.51 13.04 14.33
CA GLY A 87 20.15 13.50 14.64
C GLY A 87 19.02 12.64 14.05
N GLY A 88 17.78 12.94 14.47
CA GLY A 88 16.57 12.26 13.97
C GLY A 88 16.22 12.64 12.52
N ASP A 89 16.43 13.91 12.16
CA ASP A 89 16.10 14.44 10.82
C ASP A 89 16.87 13.75 9.69
N MET A 90 18.11 13.33 9.96
CA MET A 90 18.90 12.57 8.99
C MET A 90 18.28 11.20 8.76
N LYS A 91 17.77 10.51 9.79
CA LYS A 91 17.13 9.20 9.64
C LYS A 91 15.88 9.28 8.77
N LEU A 92 15.04 10.28 9.01
CA LEU A 92 13.83 10.51 8.21
C LEU A 92 14.17 10.77 6.74
N ARG A 93 15.21 11.57 6.46
CA ARG A 93 15.67 11.84 5.09
C ARG A 93 16.21 10.59 4.37
N TRP A 94 16.94 9.73 5.07
CA TRP A 94 17.42 8.46 4.50
C TRP A 94 16.27 7.49 4.22
N VAL A 95 15.31 7.35 5.13
CA VAL A 95 14.13 6.52 4.93
C VAL A 95 13.30 7.04 3.74
N ALA A 96 13.06 8.35 3.69
CA ALA A 96 12.34 8.98 2.58
C ALA A 96 13.05 8.75 1.23
N SER A 97 14.38 8.89 1.19
CA SER A 97 15.18 8.63 -0.01
C SER A 97 15.15 7.16 -0.42
N GLY A 98 15.18 6.24 0.54
CA GLY A 98 15.04 4.80 0.30
C GLY A 98 13.67 4.44 -0.29
N LEU A 99 12.61 5.06 0.22
CA LEU A 99 11.25 4.87 -0.29
C LEU A 99 11.08 5.44 -1.70
N LEU A 100 11.63 6.62 -1.99
CA LEU A 100 11.64 7.18 -3.35
C LEU A 100 12.36 6.26 -4.34
N PHE A 101 13.44 5.61 -3.92
CA PHE A 101 14.15 4.65 -4.76
C PHE A 101 13.33 3.36 -4.97
N ALA A 102 12.63 2.89 -3.94
CA ALA A 102 11.73 1.74 -4.05
C ALA A 102 10.55 2.02 -5.00
N GLU A 103 10.02 3.24 -4.98
CA GLU A 103 8.92 3.68 -5.85
C GLU A 103 9.23 3.47 -7.34
N GLU A 104 10.45 3.74 -7.78
CA GLU A 104 10.87 3.56 -9.18
C GLU A 104 10.72 2.11 -9.67
N GLN A 105 10.75 1.13 -8.76
CA GLN A 105 10.62 -0.29 -9.08
C GLN A 105 9.17 -0.78 -9.00
N PHE A 106 8.25 0.04 -8.48
CA PHE A 106 6.86 -0.37 -8.32
C PHE A 106 6.12 -0.48 -9.65
N ARG A 107 5.36 -1.57 -9.78
CA ARG A 107 4.45 -1.76 -10.91
C ARG A 107 3.20 -0.92 -10.69
N LYS A 108 2.77 -0.21 -11.73
CA LYS A 108 1.48 0.50 -11.69
C LYS A 108 0.35 -0.49 -11.45
N VAL A 109 -0.56 -0.17 -10.53
CA VAL A 109 -1.80 -0.92 -10.35
C VAL A 109 -2.57 -0.88 -11.66
N THR A 110 -2.91 -2.04 -12.20
CA THR A 110 -3.60 -2.16 -13.49
C THR A 110 -4.89 -1.36 -13.45
N ARG A 111 -5.02 -0.38 -14.36
CA ARG A 111 -6.24 0.41 -14.55
C ARG A 111 -7.43 -0.54 -14.79
N LEU A 112 -8.60 -0.17 -14.25
CA LEU A 112 -9.85 -0.83 -14.56
C LEU A 112 -10.15 -0.68 -16.07
N PRO A 113 -10.66 -1.71 -16.77
CA PRO A 113 -11.31 -1.47 -18.05
C PRO A 113 -12.47 -0.48 -17.81
N GLY A 114 -12.47 0.62 -18.55
CA GLY A 114 -13.38 1.75 -18.32
C GLY A 114 -14.84 1.37 -18.55
N ASN A 115 -15.72 1.81 -17.64
CA ASN A 115 -17.13 1.98 -17.95
C ASN A 115 -17.24 3.25 -18.82
N SER A 116 -17.43 3.08 -20.12
CA SER A 116 -17.50 4.16 -21.10
C SER A 116 -18.88 4.83 -21.08
N ALA A 117 -19.02 5.92 -20.35
CA ALA A 117 -19.93 7.02 -20.70
C ALA A 117 -19.71 8.23 -19.76
N SER A 118 -19.80 9.42 -20.35
CA SER A 118 -19.76 10.77 -19.76
C SER A 118 -18.35 11.36 -19.54
N GLY A 119 -18.07 12.40 -20.33
CA GLY A 119 -16.79 13.07 -20.44
C GLY A 119 -16.43 13.93 -19.23
N GLY A 120 -15.13 14.18 -19.07
CA GLY A 120 -14.63 15.11 -18.07
C GLY A 120 -13.14 14.95 -17.80
N ARG A 121 -12.33 15.71 -18.53
CA ARG A 121 -10.92 16.05 -18.29
C ARG A 121 -9.91 14.89 -18.40
N ALA A 122 -9.33 14.82 -19.59
CA ALA A 122 -8.06 14.18 -19.85
C ALA A 122 -6.97 14.70 -18.88
N TRP A 123 -6.52 13.86 -17.98
CA TRP A 123 -5.22 14.04 -17.34
C TRP A 123 -4.14 13.84 -18.42
N LYS A 124 -3.72 14.94 -19.05
CA LYS A 124 -2.50 14.96 -19.86
C LYS A 124 -1.31 14.91 -18.90
N ALA A 125 -0.76 13.72 -18.70
CA ALA A 125 0.61 13.58 -18.24
C ALA A 125 1.53 14.01 -19.39
N GLY A 126 1.82 15.31 -19.43
CA GLY A 126 2.83 15.88 -20.31
C GLY A 126 4.24 15.60 -19.76
N ASN A 127 5.11 15.21 -20.69
CA ASN A 127 6.57 15.37 -20.68
C ASN A 127 7.41 14.26 -20.04
N GLY A 128 7.87 13.36 -20.92
CA GLY A 128 9.26 13.43 -21.39
C GLY A 128 10.34 13.01 -20.40
N TYR A 129 10.65 11.71 -20.36
CA TYR A 129 11.94 11.23 -19.86
C TYR A 129 12.82 10.76 -21.02
N GLY A 130 13.55 11.73 -21.58
CA GLY A 130 14.73 11.49 -22.40
C GLY A 130 15.99 11.41 -21.53
N ARG A 131 16.74 10.31 -21.70
CA ARG A 131 18.14 9.98 -21.32
C ARG A 131 18.98 10.95 -20.45
N SER A 132 19.57 10.37 -19.36
CA SER A 132 20.97 10.46 -18.85
C SER A 132 21.55 11.84 -18.46
N PRO A 133 22.61 12.05 -17.62
CA PRO A 133 23.52 11.17 -16.85
C PRO A 133 23.77 11.71 -15.40
N SER A 134 22.75 11.89 -14.57
CA SER A 134 22.86 12.66 -13.29
C SER A 134 22.73 11.84 -12.00
N LYS A 135 22.99 10.52 -12.04
CA LYS A 135 22.97 9.60 -10.87
C LYS A 135 23.94 9.97 -9.72
N ALA A 136 24.66 11.09 -9.81
CA ALA A 136 25.59 11.60 -8.80
C ALA A 136 25.04 12.75 -7.92
N ARG A 137 23.79 13.22 -8.08
CA ARG A 137 23.32 14.45 -7.40
C ARG A 137 22.25 14.32 -6.32
N TYR A 138 21.92 13.12 -5.85
CA TYR A 138 21.00 13.00 -4.70
C TYR A 138 21.72 12.83 -3.34
N CYS A 139 23.07 12.79 -3.32
CA CYS A 139 23.85 12.67 -2.07
C CYS A 139 24.44 14.00 -1.55
N MET A 140 24.29 15.14 -2.25
CA MET A 140 25.00 16.39 -1.91
C MET A 140 24.10 17.62 -1.66
N ALA A 141 22.91 17.44 -1.08
CA ALA A 141 22.05 18.55 -0.67
C ALA A 141 21.58 18.45 0.79
N ALA A 142 22.46 17.98 1.67
CA ALA A 142 22.21 17.86 3.11
C ALA A 142 23.41 18.31 3.97
N GLY A 143 24.36 19.03 3.37
CA GLY A 143 25.45 19.71 4.05
C GLY A 143 25.45 21.17 3.61
N GLY A 144 24.59 21.97 4.22
CA GLY A 144 24.41 23.38 3.91
C GLY A 144 23.66 24.06 5.04
N ASP A 145 24.46 24.61 5.97
CA ASP A 145 24.19 25.75 6.84
C ASP A 145 23.17 25.63 7.99
N LEU A 146 23.72 25.50 9.20
CA LEU A 146 23.49 26.49 10.25
C LEU A 146 24.73 26.66 11.12
N GLN A 147 25.26 27.88 11.07
CA GLN A 147 26.45 28.40 11.74
C GLN A 147 26.26 28.45 13.28
N ARG A 148 27.23 27.97 14.05
CA ARG A 148 28.16 28.75 14.93
C ARG A 148 28.93 27.81 15.86
#